data_AF-A0A950RR19-F1
#
_entry.id   AF-A0A950RR19-F1
#
_cell.length_a   1.000
_cell.length_b   1.000
_cell.length_c   1.000
_cell.angle_alpha   90.00
_cell.angle_beta   90.00
_cell.angle_gamma   90.00
#
_symmetry.space_group_name_H-M   'P 1'
#
loop_
_entity.id
_entity.type
_entity.pdbx_description
1 polymer ?
#
loop_
_entity_poly.entity_id
_entity_poly.type
_entity_poly.pdbx_seq_one_letter_code
_entity_poly.pdbx_strand_id
1 'polypeptide(L)' 'QVVNALIQADKDFELVVFPGKDHGAGSGPYGTRRRRDFFVKHLLGGEPRGGD' A
#
# COMPACT_ATOMS: atom_id res chain seq x y z
N GLN A 1 9.96 -15.74 2.79
CA GLN A 1 8.75 -15.01 2.33
C GLN A 1 9.16 -13.59 1.95
N VAL A 2 8.53 -12.97 0.93
CA VAL A 2 9.02 -11.75 0.25
C VAL A 2 9.30 -10.58 1.22
N VAL A 3 8.38 -10.28 2.14
CA VAL A 3 8.54 -9.19 3.12
C VAL A 3 9.80 -9.36 3.99
N ASN A 4 10.08 -10.58 4.47
CA ASN A 4 11.28 -10.86 5.24
C ASN A 4 12.57 -10.63 4.44
N ALA A 5 12.54 -10.95 3.14
CA ALA A 5 13.70 -10.71 2.26
C ALA A 5 13.94 -9.20 2.03
N LEU A 6 12.88 -8.40 1.92
CA LEU A 6 13.00 -6.94 1.81
C LEU A 6 13.60 -6.32 3.09
N ILE A 7 13.19 -6.79 4.28
CA ILE A 7 13.75 -6.37 5.57
C ILE A 7 15.24 -6.72 5.66
N GLN A 8 15.60 -7.96 5.35
CA GLN A 8 17.01 -8.40 5.38
C GLN A 8 17.88 -7.65 4.39
N ALA A 9 17.30 -7.11 3.31
CA ALA A 9 17.98 -6.31 2.30
C ALA A 9 17.93 -4.79 2.56
N ASP A 10 17.40 -4.36 3.72
CA ASP A 10 17.24 -2.95 4.10
C ASP A 10 16.51 -2.13 3.01
N LYS A 11 15.35 -2.65 2.59
CA LYS A 11 14.49 -2.00 1.58
C LYS A 11 13.19 -1.52 2.21
N ASP A 12 12.85 -0.27 1.92
CA ASP A 12 11.55 0.28 2.24
C ASP A 12 10.45 -0.39 1.43
N PHE A 13 9.31 -0.63 2.08
CA PHE A 13 8.11 -1.14 1.43
C PHE A 13 6.85 -0.70 2.19
N GLU A 14 5.73 -0.64 1.46
CA GLU A 14 4.41 -0.49 2.03
C GLU A 14 3.60 -1.78 1.83
N LEU A 15 3.01 -2.31 2.91
CA LEU A 15 2.18 -3.52 2.90
C LEU A 15 0.77 -3.20 3.39
N VAL A 16 -0.24 -3.60 2.62
CA VAL A 16 -1.64 -3.53 3.02
C VAL A 16 -2.21 -4.93 3.14
N VAL A 17 -2.62 -5.31 4.35
CA VAL A 17 -3.29 -6.58 4.64
C VAL A 17 -4.81 -6.36 4.63
N PHE A 18 -5.54 -7.30 4.02
CA PHE A 18 -7.01 -7.30 3.98
C PHE A 18 -7.56 -8.50 4.75
N PRO A 19 -7.78 -8.40 6.07
CA PRO A 19 -8.24 -9.52 6.89
C PRO A 19 -9.63 -10.01 6.46
N GLY A 20 -9.82 -11.33 6.40
CA GLY A 20 -11.11 -11.94 6.06
C GLY A 20 -11.59 -11.66 4.62
N LYS A 21 -10.66 -11.40 3.70
CA LYS A 21 -10.95 -11.16 2.28
C LYS A 21 -10.20 -12.16 1.38
N ASP A 22 -10.79 -12.47 0.24
CA ASP A 22 -10.22 -13.36 -0.77
C ASP A 22 -9.29 -12.63 -1.76
N HIS A 23 -8.85 -13.32 -2.80
CA HIS A 23 -7.87 -12.86 -3.80
C HIS A 23 -8.19 -11.49 -4.43
N GLY A 24 -9.47 -11.13 -4.58
CA GLY A 24 -9.92 -9.86 -5.16
C GLY A 24 -9.90 -8.64 -4.23
N ALA A 25 -9.43 -8.78 -2.98
CA ALA A 25 -9.57 -7.77 -1.93
C ALA A 25 -9.07 -6.36 -2.31
N GLY A 26 -7.97 -6.30 -3.07
CA GLY A 26 -7.34 -5.04 -3.47
C GLY A 26 -8.15 -4.18 -4.45
N SER A 27 -9.19 -4.74 -5.06
CA SER A 27 -10.06 -4.04 -6.01
C SER A 27 -11.31 -3.42 -5.35
N GLY A 28 -11.53 -3.65 -4.05
CA GLY A 28 -12.59 -3.01 -3.30
C GLY A 28 -12.29 -1.52 -3.01
N PRO A 29 -13.29 -0.74 -2.55
CA PRO A 29 -13.16 0.71 -2.37
C PRO A 29 -11.95 1.14 -1.54
N TYR A 30 -11.62 0.42 -0.47
CA TYR A 30 -10.46 0.70 0.37
C TYR A 30 -9.12 0.46 -0.36
N GLY A 31 -9.00 -0.66 -1.07
CA GLY A 31 -7.78 -0.98 -1.83
C GLY A 31 -7.54 -0.04 -3.00
N THR A 32 -8.60 0.33 -3.73
CA THR A 32 -8.52 1.36 -4.78
C THR A 32 -8.08 2.70 -4.21
N ARG A 33 -8.62 3.10 -3.04
CA ARG A 33 -8.20 4.33 -2.37
C ARG A 33 -6.73 4.31 -2.00
N ARG A 34 -6.27 3.27 -1.28
CA ARG A 34 -4.85 3.13 -0.87
C ARG A 34 -3.90 3.15 -2.05
N ARG A 35 -4.27 2.52 -3.17
CA ARG A 35 -3.47 2.53 -4.41
C ARG A 35 -3.36 3.94 -5.00
N ARG A 36 -4.45 4.72 -5.03
CA ARG A 36 -4.41 6.11 -5.51
C ARG A 36 -3.54 6.98 -4.60
N ASP A 37 -3.71 6.84 -3.29
CA ASP A 37 -2.95 7.59 -2.28
C ASP A 37 -1.44 7.31 -2.40
N PHE A 38 -1.05 6.05 -2.65
CA PHE A 38 0.35 5.68 -2.93
C PHE A 38 0.94 6.47 -4.11
N PHE A 39 0.21 6.58 -5.24
CA PHE A 39 0.69 7.35 -6.39
C PHE A 39 0.67 8.86 -6.16
N VAL A 40 -0.30 9.39 -5.40
CA VAL A 40 -0.30 10.82 -5.03
C VAL A 40 0.98 11.16 -4.27
N LYS A 41 1.34 10.37 -3.26
CA LYS A 41 2.57 10.55 -2.48
C LYS A 41 3.83 10.39 -3.33
N HIS A 42 3.97 9.25 -4.01
CA HIS A 42 5.26 8.83 -4.57
C HIS A 42 5.49 9.27 -6.02
N LEU A 43 4.43 9.54 -6.78
CA LEU A 43 4.55 9.96 -8.18
C LEU A 43 4.24 11.44 -8.36
N LEU A 44 3.28 12.00 -7.61
CA LEU A 44 2.86 13.40 -7.74
C LEU A 44 3.46 14.31 -6.67
N GLY A 45 4.13 13.77 -5.65
CA GLY A 45 4.71 14.54 -4.54
C GLY A 45 3.67 15.29 -3.70
N GLY A 46 2.40 14.87 -3.77
CA GLY A 46 1.30 15.50 -3.05
C GLY A 46 0.95 14.77 -1.76
N GLU A 47 0.22 15.45 -0.88
CA GLU A 47 -0.29 14.85 0.35
C GLU A 47 -1.51 13.95 0.08
N PRO A 48 -1.49 12.66 0.50
CA PRO A 48 -2.66 11.80 0.42
C PRO A 48 -3.78 12.24 1.35
N ARG A 49 -5.00 11.79 1.06
CA ARG A 49 -6.17 12.12 1.91
C ARG A 49 -6.01 11.51 3.30
N GLY A 50 -6.05 12.35 4.33
CA GLY A 50 -5.89 11.95 5.73
C GLY A 50 -4.45 11.99 6.24
N GLY A 51 -3.53 12.69 5.54
CA GLY A 51 -2.32 13.18 6.19
C GLY A 51 -2.67 14.27 7.21
N ASP A 52 -2.07 14.20 8.39
CA ASP A 52 -2.06 15.29 9.37
C ASP A 52 -1.22 16.48 8.85
#